data_AF-A0A0G0Q8H8-F1
#
_entry.id   AF-A0A0G0Q8H8-F1
#
_cell.length_a   1.000
_cell.length_b   1.000
_cell.length_c   1.000
_cell.angle_alpha   90.00
_cell.angle_beta   90.00
_cell.angle_gamma   90.00
#
_symmetry.space_group_name_H-M   'P 1'
#
loop_
_entity.id
_entity.type
_entity.pdbx_description
1 polymer ?
#
loop_
_entity_poly.entity_id
_entity_poly.type
_entity_poly.pdbx_seq_one_letter_code
_entity_poly.pdbx_strand_id
1 'polypeptide(L)'
;MDYRKNAPLIAAIAIPILMIIFVAVAIYVPGLFKHPTYSFLYAEGYTSGIYEVKNGTIAKVEYDERTQNYYKNREEVKLYLYDVAKDQAREISLEDAAKLSLDTSRIALDGFTIAQGRRTSLFDSNDGRNLFAINGSVSKELNVGIRNYSFTFLGWIK
;
A
#
# COMPACT_ATOMS: atom_id res chain seq x y z
N MET A 1 7.26 34.68 45.24
CA MET A 1 5.92 34.57 44.62
C MET A 1 5.29 33.28 45.12
N ASP A 2 4.19 33.38 45.86
CA ASP A 2 3.54 32.26 46.54
C ASP A 2 2.68 31.50 45.51
N TYR A 3 3.27 30.51 44.83
CA TYR A 3 2.65 29.76 43.71
C TYR A 3 1.28 29.14 44.06
N ARG A 4 1.01 28.94 45.36
CA ARG A 4 -0.26 28.43 45.89
C ARG A 4 -1.45 29.36 45.67
N LYS A 5 -1.24 30.69 45.60
CA LYS A 5 -2.34 31.66 45.39
C LYS A 5 -2.82 31.68 43.94
N ASN A 6 -1.94 31.35 43.00
CA ASN A 6 -2.24 31.34 41.56
C ASN A 6 -2.56 29.93 41.05
N ALA A 7 -2.47 28.89 41.89
CA ALA A 7 -2.74 27.52 41.51
C ALA A 7 -4.14 27.30 40.88
N PRO A 8 -5.23 27.90 41.37
CA PRO A 8 -6.55 27.77 40.73
C PRO A 8 -6.58 28.38 39.32
N LEU A 9 -5.91 29.53 39.14
CA LEU A 9 -5.83 30.22 37.84
C LEU A 9 -4.96 29.43 36.84
N ILE A 10 -3.83 28.89 37.31
CA ILE A 10 -2.96 28.03 36.50
C ILE A 10 -3.72 26.77 36.09
N ALA A 11 -4.45 26.13 37.01
CA ALA A 11 -5.25 24.95 36.70
C ALA A 11 -6.37 25.25 35.69
N ALA A 12 -7.05 26.39 35.83
CA ALA A 12 -8.11 26.82 34.91
C ALA A 12 -7.63 27.00 33.46
N ILE A 13 -6.36 27.36 33.26
CA ILE A 13 -5.76 27.52 31.93
C ILE A 13 -5.06 26.23 31.47
N ALA A 14 -4.38 25.53 32.38
CA ALA A 14 -3.61 24.34 32.06
C ALA A 14 -4.49 23.16 31.67
N ILE A 15 -5.64 22.96 32.33
CA ILE A 15 -6.53 21.81 32.05
C ILE A 15 -7.04 21.84 30.59
N PRO A 16 -7.61 22.95 30.07
CA PRO A 16 -8.02 23.03 28.67
C PRO A 16 -6.87 22.80 27.68
N ILE A 17 -5.69 23.40 27.94
CA ILE A 17 -4.53 23.25 27.06
C ILE A 17 -4.06 21.79 27.04
N LEU A 18 -3.96 21.15 28.21
CA LEU A 18 -3.60 19.74 28.31
C LEU A 18 -4.63 18.83 27.63
N MET A 19 -5.92 19.15 27.70
CA MET A 19 -6.96 18.41 26.99
C MET A 19 -6.77 18.50 25.47
N ILE A 20 -6.48 19.68 24.92
CA ILE A 20 -6.20 19.85 23.49
C ILE A 20 -4.95 19.07 23.08
N ILE A 21 -3.87 19.16 23.85
CA ILE A 21 -2.64 18.40 23.61
C ILE A 21 -2.92 16.90 23.66
N PHE A 22 -3.68 16.43 24.65
CA PHE A 22 -4.03 15.02 24.80
C PHE A 22 -4.82 14.51 23.59
N VAL A 23 -5.84 15.25 23.15
CA VAL A 23 -6.64 14.90 21.96
C VAL A 23 -5.75 14.89 20.71
N ALA A 24 -4.90 15.89 20.54
CA ALA A 24 -3.97 15.94 19.41
C ALA A 24 -3.00 14.74 19.43
N VAL A 25 -2.40 14.42 20.59
CA VAL A 25 -1.52 13.26 20.74
C VAL A 25 -2.28 11.97 20.43
N ALA A 26 -3.48 11.78 20.97
CA ALA A 26 -4.28 10.57 20.75
C ALA A 26 -4.64 10.35 19.27
N ILE A 27 -4.85 11.44 18.51
CA ILE A 27 -5.19 11.37 17.08
C ILE A 27 -3.93 11.18 16.22
N TYR A 28 -2.86 11.95 16.47
CA TYR A 28 -1.73 12.03 15.54
C TYR A 28 -0.58 11.05 15.85
N VAL A 29 -0.35 10.71 17.13
CA VAL A 29 0.79 9.87 17.53
C VAL A 29 0.68 8.42 17.03
N PRO A 30 -0.49 7.74 17.04
CA PRO A 30 -0.60 6.38 16.52
C PRO A 30 -0.18 6.24 15.05
N GLY A 31 -0.35 7.29 14.24
CA GLY A 31 -0.01 7.31 12.81
C GLY A 31 1.49 7.47 12.51
N LEU A 32 2.30 7.93 13.47
CA LEU A 32 3.73 8.20 13.27
C LEU A 32 4.63 6.95 13.40
N PHE A 33 4.11 5.85 13.96
CA PHE A 33 4.93 4.66 14.23
C PHE A 33 4.57 3.44 13.38
N LYS A 34 3.48 3.52 12.59
CA LYS A 34 3.06 2.42 11.73
C LYS A 34 3.22 2.82 10.27
N HIS A 35 4.26 2.30 9.65
CA HIS A 35 4.48 2.44 8.22
C HIS A 35 4.63 1.05 7.60
N PRO A 36 4.20 0.86 6.35
CA PRO A 36 4.49 -0.38 5.64
C PRO A 36 6.01 -0.53 5.55
N THR A 37 6.46 -1.77 5.62
CA THR A 37 7.88 -2.16 5.60
C THR A 37 8.15 -3.22 4.54
N TYR A 38 7.15 -4.04 4.21
CA TYR A 38 7.30 -5.11 3.23
C TYR A 38 7.04 -4.61 1.81
N SER A 39 8.06 -4.75 0.97
CA SER A 39 7.95 -4.56 -0.48
C SER A 39 7.08 -5.65 -1.09
N PHE A 40 6.46 -5.37 -2.23
CA PHE A 40 5.57 -6.33 -2.89
C PHE A 40 5.74 -6.34 -4.40
N LEU A 41 5.35 -7.46 -4.98
CA LEU A 41 5.29 -7.67 -6.42
C LEU A 41 3.84 -7.55 -6.89
N TYR A 42 3.66 -6.85 -8.01
CA TYR A 42 2.38 -6.76 -8.68
C TYR A 42 2.54 -6.82 -10.20
N ALA A 43 1.46 -7.17 -10.87
CA ALA A 43 1.35 -7.10 -12.32
C ALA A 43 0.40 -5.97 -12.73
N GLU A 44 0.75 -5.28 -13.80
CA GLU A 44 -0.09 -4.28 -14.46
C GLU A 44 -0.38 -4.76 -15.89
N GLY A 45 -1.67 -4.82 -16.23
CA GLY A 45 -2.12 -5.25 -17.57
C GLY A 45 -3.43 -6.03 -17.49
N TYR A 46 -3.84 -6.61 -18.62
CA TYR A 46 -4.91 -7.61 -18.63
C TYR A 46 -4.36 -8.96 -18.15
N THR A 47 -4.10 -9.03 -16.85
CA THR A 47 -3.37 -10.10 -16.14
C THR A 47 -4.11 -11.42 -16.00
N SER A 48 -5.40 -11.50 -16.36
CA SER A 48 -6.31 -12.60 -16.02
C SER A 48 -5.70 -13.99 -16.28
N GLY A 49 -5.08 -14.53 -15.23
CA GLY A 49 -4.42 -15.84 -15.15
C GLY A 49 -3.08 -16.01 -15.87
N ILE A 50 -2.40 -14.95 -16.32
CA ILE A 50 -1.08 -15.09 -16.99
C ILE A 50 0.04 -15.47 -16.01
N TYR A 51 0.00 -14.93 -14.79
CA TYR A 51 0.98 -15.20 -13.75
C TYR A 51 0.31 -15.78 -12.50
N GLU A 52 0.92 -16.81 -11.94
CA GLU A 52 0.48 -17.45 -10.71
C GLU A 52 1.69 -17.65 -9.79
N VAL A 53 1.51 -17.44 -8.49
CA VAL A 53 2.55 -17.71 -7.50
C VAL A 53 2.33 -19.11 -6.94
N LYS A 54 3.24 -20.04 -7.26
CA LYS A 54 3.22 -21.42 -6.75
C LYS A 54 4.44 -21.65 -5.86
N ASN A 55 4.21 -22.20 -4.67
CA ASN A 55 5.26 -22.47 -3.69
C ASN A 55 6.14 -21.24 -3.35
N GLY A 56 5.55 -20.03 -3.41
CA GLY A 56 6.26 -18.79 -3.13
C GLY A 56 7.13 -18.26 -4.27
N THR A 57 7.02 -18.82 -5.47
CA THR A 57 7.72 -18.33 -6.67
C THR A 57 6.71 -18.01 -7.77
N ILE A 58 6.94 -16.93 -8.51
CA ILE A 58 6.12 -16.58 -9.66
C ILE A 58 6.40 -17.52 -10.84
N ALA A 59 5.34 -18.05 -11.43
CA ALA A 59 5.38 -18.86 -12.64
C ALA A 59 4.38 -18.32 -13.66
N LYS A 60 4.72 -18.43 -14.94
CA LYS A 60 3.77 -18.14 -16.03
C LYS A 60 2.85 -19.35 -16.19
N VAL A 61 1.54 -19.11 -16.23
CA VAL A 61 0.57 -20.15 -16.51
C VAL A 61 0.65 -20.49 -18.00
N GLU A 62 0.88 -21.76 -18.30
CA GLU A 62 0.84 -22.27 -19.66
C GLU A 62 -0.63 -22.58 -20.03
N TYR A 63 -1.08 -21.96 -21.12
CA TYR A 63 -2.45 -22.07 -21.60
C TYR A 63 -2.51 -22.95 -22.85
N ASP A 64 -3.69 -23.55 -23.12
CA ASP A 64 -3.92 -24.20 -24.39
C ASP A 64 -3.85 -23.19 -25.57
N GLU A 65 -3.61 -23.69 -26.79
CA GLU A 65 -3.43 -22.84 -27.98
C GLU A 65 -4.63 -21.93 -28.28
N ARG A 66 -5.85 -22.35 -27.91
CA ARG A 66 -7.08 -21.55 -28.10
C ARG A 66 -7.10 -20.34 -27.17
N THR A 67 -6.75 -20.56 -25.92
CA THR A 67 -6.70 -19.56 -24.86
C THR A 67 -5.50 -18.64 -25.06
N GLN A 68 -4.36 -19.18 -25.52
CA GLN A 68 -3.19 -18.39 -25.88
C GLN A 68 -3.49 -17.40 -27.01
N ASN A 69 -4.23 -17.80 -28.05
CA ASN A 69 -4.64 -16.89 -29.12
C ASN A 69 -5.61 -15.79 -28.65
N TYR A 70 -6.45 -16.06 -27.64
CA TYR A 70 -7.32 -15.05 -27.02
C TYR A 70 -6.53 -13.97 -26.27
N TYR A 71 -5.40 -14.34 -25.65
CA TYR A 71 -4.53 -13.41 -24.93
C TYR A 71 -3.38 -12.82 -25.77
N LYS A 72 -3.09 -13.38 -26.95
CA LYS A 72 -2.00 -12.96 -27.86
C LYS A 72 -2.10 -11.50 -28.34
N ASN A 73 -3.31 -10.96 -28.39
CA ASN A 73 -3.59 -9.58 -28.80
C ASN A 73 -3.74 -8.60 -27.62
N ARG A 74 -3.55 -9.04 -26.37
CA ARG A 74 -3.55 -8.15 -25.21
C ARG A 74 -2.12 -7.67 -24.95
N GLU A 75 -1.99 -6.38 -24.67
CA GLU A 75 -0.70 -5.75 -24.36
C GLU A 75 0.07 -6.54 -23.30
N GLU A 76 1.40 -6.58 -23.45
CA GLU A 76 2.30 -7.34 -22.59
C GLU A 76 2.06 -6.97 -21.13
N VAL A 77 1.71 -7.97 -20.32
CA VAL A 77 1.57 -7.81 -18.88
C VAL A 77 2.95 -7.54 -18.30
N LYS A 78 3.10 -6.38 -17.67
CA LYS A 78 4.34 -5.95 -17.05
C LYS A 78 4.33 -6.27 -15.57
N LEU A 79 5.50 -6.72 -15.09
CA LEU A 79 5.73 -6.99 -13.68
C LEU A 79 6.43 -5.79 -13.05
N TYR A 80 5.96 -5.42 -11.87
CA TYR A 80 6.49 -4.30 -11.11
C TYR A 80 6.80 -4.71 -9.68
N LEU A 81 7.96 -4.27 -9.23
CA LEU A 81 8.42 -4.36 -7.86
C LEU A 81 8.18 -3.00 -7.20
N TYR A 82 7.39 -2.97 -6.13
CA TYR A 82 7.23 -1.76 -5.33
C TYR A 82 8.14 -1.83 -4.11
N ASP A 83 9.12 -0.93 -4.06
CA ASP A 83 10.05 -0.75 -2.94
C ASP A 83 9.45 0.26 -1.96
N VAL A 84 9.03 -0.24 -0.80
CA VAL A 84 8.38 0.58 0.23
C VAL A 84 9.35 1.55 0.90
N ALA A 85 10.63 1.19 1.01
CA ALA A 85 11.64 2.05 1.63
C ALA A 85 11.93 3.28 0.76
N LYS A 86 11.87 3.11 -0.56
CA LYS A 86 12.07 4.19 -1.54
C LYS A 86 10.78 4.86 -2.00
N ASP A 87 9.62 4.27 -1.67
CA ASP A 87 8.30 4.71 -2.13
C ASP A 87 8.21 4.81 -3.67
N GLN A 88 8.67 3.75 -4.35
CA GLN A 88 8.77 3.73 -5.82
C GLN A 88 8.48 2.34 -6.39
N ALA A 89 7.76 2.32 -7.51
CA ALA A 89 7.62 1.14 -8.36
C ALA A 89 8.70 1.12 -9.46
N ARG A 90 9.29 -0.07 -9.70
CA ARG A 90 10.19 -0.32 -10.84
C ARG A 90 9.74 -1.57 -11.60
N GLU A 91 9.90 -1.55 -12.92
CA GLU A 91 9.64 -2.72 -13.76
C GLU A 91 10.69 -3.80 -13.47
N ILE A 92 10.29 -5.06 -13.45
CA ILE A 92 11.17 -6.21 -13.18
C ILE A 92 10.91 -7.32 -14.20
N SER A 93 11.97 -8.03 -14.59
CA SER A 93 11.87 -9.20 -15.48
C SER A 93 11.22 -10.38 -14.75
N LEU A 94 10.62 -11.31 -15.48
CA LEU A 94 10.09 -12.55 -14.90
C LEU A 94 11.19 -13.41 -14.25
N GLU A 95 12.36 -13.45 -14.87
CA GLU A 95 13.51 -14.21 -14.37
C GLU A 95 13.98 -13.69 -13.01
N ASP A 96 14.00 -12.37 -12.82
CA ASP A 96 14.37 -11.77 -11.55
C ASP A 96 13.24 -11.87 -10.52
N ALA A 97 11.99 -11.75 -10.96
CA ALA A 97 10.84 -11.96 -10.08
C ALA A 97 10.75 -13.42 -9.58
N ALA A 98 11.15 -14.40 -10.38
CA ALA A 98 11.19 -15.82 -10.01
C ALA A 98 12.27 -16.15 -8.96
N LYS A 99 13.26 -15.26 -8.76
CA LYS A 99 14.26 -15.42 -7.69
C LYS A 99 13.73 -14.94 -6.33
N LEU A 100 12.60 -14.23 -6.31
CA LEU A 100 12.01 -13.69 -5.09
C LEU A 100 11.18 -14.75 -4.37
N SER A 101 11.23 -14.72 -3.04
CA SER A 101 10.30 -15.47 -2.19
C SER A 101 9.07 -14.61 -1.92
N LEU A 102 7.94 -15.03 -2.47
CA LEU A 102 6.67 -14.32 -2.41
C LEU A 102 5.73 -14.95 -1.38
N ASP A 103 5.07 -14.09 -0.59
CA ASP A 103 3.95 -14.44 0.25
C ASP A 103 2.64 -13.95 -0.36
N THR A 104 1.73 -14.86 -0.70
CA THR A 104 0.43 -14.53 -1.29
C THR A 104 -0.61 -14.11 -0.25
N SER A 105 -0.23 -14.00 1.02
CA SER A 105 -1.11 -13.53 2.08
C SER A 105 -1.72 -12.16 1.75
N ARG A 106 -3.00 -11.97 2.07
CA ARG A 106 -3.66 -10.67 1.93
C ARG A 106 -3.07 -9.61 2.87
N ILE A 107 -2.44 -10.05 3.95
CA ILE A 107 -1.90 -9.22 5.03
C ILE A 107 -0.40 -9.49 5.09
N ALA A 108 0.41 -8.45 4.93
CA ALA A 108 1.84 -8.48 5.14
C ALA A 108 2.19 -8.85 6.59
N LEU A 109 3.43 -9.26 6.85
CA LEU A 109 3.89 -9.55 8.22
C LEU A 109 3.84 -8.34 9.16
N ASP A 110 3.85 -7.12 8.63
CA ASP A 110 3.67 -5.87 9.37
C ASP A 110 2.19 -5.48 9.58
N GLY A 111 1.25 -6.33 9.13
CA GLY A 111 -0.20 -6.13 9.29
C GLY A 111 -0.82 -5.22 8.23
N PHE A 112 -0.07 -4.76 7.23
CA PHE A 112 -0.62 -3.94 6.16
C PHE A 112 -1.26 -4.77 5.06
N THR A 113 -2.29 -4.20 4.44
CA THR A 113 -3.00 -4.74 3.28
C THR A 113 -2.98 -3.73 2.14
N ILE A 114 -2.94 -4.21 0.89
CA ILE A 114 -3.05 -3.33 -0.28
C ILE A 114 -4.51 -3.20 -0.68
N ALA A 115 -5.01 -1.97 -0.73
CA ALA A 115 -6.35 -1.65 -1.18
C ALA A 115 -6.30 -0.65 -2.33
N GLN A 116 -7.22 -0.80 -3.29
CA GLN A 116 -7.51 0.23 -4.29
C GLN A 116 -8.54 1.19 -3.72
N GLY A 117 -8.21 2.48 -3.77
CA GLY A 117 -9.11 3.55 -3.36
C GLY A 117 -9.32 4.55 -4.49
N ARG A 118 -10.46 5.25 -4.45
CA ARG A 118 -10.72 6.40 -5.31
C ARG A 118 -10.52 7.65 -4.46
N ARG A 119 -9.66 8.57 -4.91
CA ARG A 119 -9.43 9.82 -4.20
C ARG A 119 -10.57 10.78 -4.56
N THR A 120 -11.60 10.85 -3.74
CA THR A 120 -12.64 11.88 -3.88
C THR A 120 -12.17 13.13 -3.13
N SER A 121 -11.49 14.03 -3.81
CA SER A 121 -11.21 15.37 -3.28
C SER A 121 -12.35 16.32 -3.67
N LEU A 122 -12.78 17.20 -2.77
CA LEU A 122 -13.78 18.23 -3.06
C LEU A 122 -13.32 19.23 -4.15
N PHE A 123 -12.04 19.23 -4.50
CA PHE A 123 -11.42 20.19 -5.43
C PHE A 123 -10.58 19.54 -6.53
N ASP A 124 -10.54 18.21 -6.62
CA ASP A 124 -9.73 17.51 -7.62
C ASP A 124 -10.59 16.46 -8.33
N SER A 125 -10.88 16.72 -9.61
CA SER A 125 -11.68 15.86 -10.49
C SER A 125 -10.81 14.82 -11.19
N ASN A 126 -9.67 14.45 -10.61
CA ASN A 126 -8.78 13.50 -11.22
C ASN A 126 -9.21 12.08 -10.87
N ASP A 127 -9.75 11.37 -11.86
CA ASP A 127 -10.39 10.07 -11.70
C ASP A 127 -9.37 8.90 -11.72
N GLY A 128 -8.27 9.10 -10.99
CA GLY A 128 -7.17 8.16 -10.87
C GLY A 128 -7.46 7.02 -9.89
N ARG A 129 -6.99 5.80 -10.21
CA ARG A 129 -6.96 4.68 -9.27
C ARG A 129 -5.67 4.74 -8.47
N ASN A 130 -5.77 4.99 -7.18
CA ASN A 130 -4.60 5.03 -6.29
C ASN A 130 -4.57 3.78 -5.42
N LEU A 131 -3.36 3.32 -5.07
CA LEU A 131 -3.18 2.23 -4.12
C LEU A 131 -2.85 2.79 -2.74
N PHE A 132 -3.35 2.09 -1.74
CA PHE A 132 -3.14 2.43 -0.34
C PHE A 132 -2.67 1.18 0.40
N ALA A 133 -1.66 1.35 1.25
CA ALA A 133 -1.33 0.38 2.29
C ALA A 133 -2.15 0.74 3.55
N ILE A 134 -3.02 -0.18 3.97
CA ILE A 134 -3.98 0.03 5.06
C ILE A 134 -3.68 -0.95 6.20
N ASN A 135 -3.59 -0.42 7.43
CA ASN A 135 -3.50 -1.18 8.67
C ASN A 135 -4.40 -0.51 9.74
N GLY A 136 -5.62 -1.01 9.89
CA GLY A 136 -6.62 -0.45 10.81
C GLY A 136 -6.96 1.00 10.48
N SER A 137 -6.65 1.92 11.39
CA SER A 137 -6.88 3.37 11.23
C SER A 137 -5.79 4.10 10.45
N VAL A 138 -4.70 3.41 10.08
CA VAL A 138 -3.59 4.01 9.32
C VAL A 138 -3.73 3.64 7.85
N SER A 139 -3.70 4.66 6.98
CA SER A 139 -3.67 4.50 5.54
C SER A 139 -2.53 5.33 4.97
N LYS A 140 -1.68 4.71 4.16
CA LYS A 140 -0.61 5.38 3.41
C LYS A 140 -0.86 5.19 1.92
N GLU A 141 -0.97 6.29 1.19
CA GLU A 141 -0.99 6.27 -0.26
C GLU A 141 0.36 5.81 -0.80
N LEU A 142 0.34 4.94 -1.80
CA LEU A 142 1.52 4.37 -2.42
C LEU A 142 1.77 5.06 -3.76
N ASN A 143 3.01 5.49 -4.00
CA ASN A 143 3.39 6.09 -5.27
C ASN A 143 3.59 5.01 -6.35
N VAL A 144 2.48 4.45 -6.80
CA VAL A 144 2.43 3.50 -7.91
C VAL A 144 2.00 4.25 -9.17
N GLY A 145 2.85 4.23 -10.19
CA GLY A 145 2.54 4.84 -11.48
C GLY A 145 1.58 3.98 -12.31
N ILE A 146 0.41 3.60 -11.78
CA ILE A 146 -0.58 2.81 -12.52
C ILE A 146 -1.15 3.70 -13.62
N ARG A 147 -0.82 3.38 -14.87
CA ARG A 147 -1.10 4.29 -15.98
C ARG A 147 -2.47 4.07 -16.59
N ASN A 148 -2.95 2.84 -16.71
CA ASN A 148 -4.26 2.57 -17.36
C ASN A 148 -4.84 1.16 -17.15
N TYR A 149 -4.14 0.26 -16.45
CA TYR A 149 -4.53 -1.16 -16.44
C TYR A 149 -4.96 -1.68 -15.06
N SER A 150 -5.56 -2.88 -15.10
CA SER A 150 -5.89 -3.64 -13.90
C SER A 150 -4.60 -3.97 -13.13
N PHE A 151 -4.53 -3.50 -11.90
CA PHE A 151 -3.52 -3.93 -10.93
C PHE A 151 -3.87 -5.31 -10.38
N THR A 152 -2.89 -6.22 -10.36
CA THR A 152 -3.00 -7.53 -9.74
C THR A 152 -1.88 -7.73 -8.74
N PHE A 153 -2.23 -7.85 -7.47
CA PHE A 153 -1.30 -8.20 -6.41
C PHE A 153 -0.82 -9.64 -6.59
N LEU A 154 0.49 -9.86 -6.57
CA LEU A 154 1.08 -11.19 -6.70
C LEU A 154 1.62 -11.73 -5.38
N GLY A 155 2.18 -10.85 -4.54
CA GLY A 155 2.65 -11.25 -3.21
C GLY A 155 3.58 -10.24 -2.55
N TRP A 156 3.73 -10.37 -1.24
CA TRP A 156 4.74 -9.68 -0.44
C TRP A 156 6.09 -10.35 -0.59
N ILE A 157 7.17 -9.59 -0.50
CA ILE A 157 8.53 -10.12 -0.58
C ILE A 157 8.99 -10.42 0.84
N LYS A 158 9.45 -11.65 1.08
CA LYS A 158 10.04 -12.07 2.36
C LYS A 158 11.49 -11.63 2.51
#